data_AF-X0WST7-F1
#
_entry.id   AF-X0WST7-F1
#
_cell.length_a   1.000
_cell.length_b   1.000
_cell.length_c   1.000
_cell.angle_alpha   90.00
_cell.angle_beta   90.00
_cell.angle_gamma   90.00
#
_symmetry.space_group_name_H-M   'P 1'
#
loop_
_entity.id
_entity.type
_entity.pdbx_description
1 polymer ?
#
loop_
_entity_poly.entity_id
_entity_poly.type
_entity_poly.pdbx_seq_one_letter_code
_entity_poly.pdbx_strand_id
1 'polypeptide(L)'
;KNVEAKLKESVQKNKELLTKLGESSKMIVKLKAGKDEKGNRLDLVSQEDEQSRKEASKFHYNAGLTYDQNQQFELALIEYEKALEAAPDDADVHYNLAILYDEYLLDKRKAIEHYYAYLRLCPDARDAVKVSYWINEAKKELKWEKKTGRNR
;
A
#
# COMPACT_ATOMS: atom_id res chain seq x y z
N LYS A 1 -24.82 19.08 12.89
CA LYS A 1 -23.99 20.32 12.80
C LYS A 1 -22.52 20.09 13.14
N ASN A 2 -22.17 19.31 14.18
CA ASN A 2 -20.74 19.10 14.55
C ASN A 2 -20.01 18.06 13.66
N VAL A 3 -20.71 17.03 13.18
CA VAL A 3 -20.13 15.97 12.32
C VAL A 3 -19.75 16.49 10.93
N GLU A 4 -20.61 17.32 10.34
CA GLU A 4 -20.42 17.87 8.99
C GLU A 4 -19.26 18.88 8.92
N ALA A 5 -19.02 19.62 10.00
CA ALA A 5 -17.88 20.52 10.14
C ALA A 5 -16.56 19.74 10.27
N LYS A 6 -16.53 18.67 11.08
CA LYS A 6 -15.37 17.78 11.20
C LYS A 6 -15.05 17.07 9.89
N LEU A 7 -16.09 16.67 9.15
CA LEU A 7 -15.92 16.05 7.82
C LEU A 7 -15.32 17.04 6.82
N LYS A 8 -15.82 18.28 6.76
CA LYS A 8 -15.27 19.34 5.90
C LYS A 8 -13.82 19.68 6.26
N GLU A 9 -13.50 19.75 7.55
CA GLU A 9 -12.12 19.99 8.02
C GLU A 9 -11.19 18.84 7.64
N SER A 10 -11.64 17.60 7.80
CA SER A 10 -10.89 16.42 7.35
C SER A 10 -10.68 16.42 5.84
N VAL A 11 -11.71 16.75 5.07
CA VAL A 11 -11.63 16.83 3.59
C VAL A 11 -10.66 17.93 3.16
N GLN A 12 -10.66 19.09 3.83
CA GLN A 12 -9.75 20.18 3.53
C GLN A 12 -8.29 19.83 3.86
N LYS A 13 -8.05 19.23 5.05
CA LYS A 13 -6.73 18.70 5.42
C LYS A 13 -6.24 17.66 4.41
N ASN A 14 -7.14 16.77 3.97
CA ASN A 14 -6.84 15.75 2.96
C ASN A 14 -6.48 16.37 1.60
N LYS A 15 -7.17 17.44 1.18
CA LYS A 15 -6.87 18.17 -0.06
C LYS A 15 -5.52 18.88 -0.03
N GLU A 16 -5.16 19.46 1.11
CA GLU A 16 -3.86 20.10 1.32
C GLU A 16 -2.72 19.08 1.33
N LEU A 17 -2.92 17.94 2.00
CA LEU A 17 -1.98 16.81 1.94
C LEU A 17 -1.81 16.35 0.50
N LEU A 18 -2.88 16.10 -0.25
CA LEU A 18 -2.80 15.71 -1.66
C LEU A 18 -2.05 16.73 -2.54
N THR A 19 -2.18 18.02 -2.25
CA THR A 19 -1.45 19.08 -2.98
C THR A 19 0.04 19.04 -2.66
N LYS A 20 0.40 18.93 -1.38
CA LYS A 20 1.78 18.78 -0.92
C LYS A 20 2.41 17.49 -1.46
N LEU A 21 1.66 16.40 -1.50
CA LEU A 21 2.11 15.11 -2.04
C LEU A 21 2.28 15.14 -3.55
N GLY A 22 1.40 15.84 -4.27
CA GLY A 22 1.59 16.11 -5.70
C GLY A 22 2.85 16.92 -5.98
N GLU A 23 3.22 17.83 -5.07
CA GLU A 23 4.46 18.62 -5.13
C GLU A 23 5.68 17.78 -4.75
N SER A 24 5.62 16.99 -3.68
CA SER A 24 6.67 16.06 -3.26
C SER A 24 6.92 14.97 -4.31
N SER A 25 5.89 14.40 -4.93
CA SER A 25 6.03 13.43 -6.02
C SER A 25 6.65 14.05 -7.27
N LYS A 26 6.27 15.30 -7.62
CA LYS A 26 6.95 16.07 -8.68
C LYS A 26 8.42 16.36 -8.31
N MET A 27 8.72 16.58 -7.04
CA MET A 27 10.08 16.80 -6.54
C MET A 27 10.92 15.52 -6.58
N ILE A 28 10.37 14.37 -6.17
CA ILE A 28 11.02 13.05 -6.26
C ILE A 28 11.30 12.67 -7.73
N VAL A 29 10.40 13.00 -8.67
CA VAL A 29 10.64 12.82 -10.11
C VAL A 29 11.78 13.73 -10.60
N LYS A 30 11.85 14.99 -10.16
CA LYS A 30 12.97 15.89 -10.48
C LYS A 30 14.30 15.42 -9.86
N LEU A 31 14.27 14.87 -8.65
CA LEU A 31 15.45 14.36 -7.95
C LEU A 31 15.98 13.05 -8.54
N LYS A 32 15.11 12.17 -9.08
CA LYS A 32 15.55 11.01 -9.89
C LYS A 32 16.34 11.42 -11.14
N ALA A 33 16.19 12.66 -11.63
CA ALA A 33 16.86 13.17 -12.82
C ALA A 33 18.11 14.03 -12.52
N GLY A 34 18.38 14.40 -11.27
CA GLY A 34 19.50 15.28 -10.89
C GLY A 34 20.71 14.51 -10.37
N LYS A 35 21.77 14.40 -11.17
CA LYS A 35 23.13 14.07 -10.69
C LYS A 35 23.85 15.38 -10.36
N ASP A 36 24.69 15.39 -9.33
CA ASP A 36 25.63 16.49 -9.11
C ASP A 36 26.74 16.51 -10.18
N GLU A 37 27.55 17.57 -10.23
CA GLU A 37 28.64 17.74 -11.22
C GLU A 37 29.70 16.61 -11.19
N LYS A 38 29.67 15.73 -10.17
CA LYS A 38 30.57 14.59 -10.00
C LYS A 38 29.90 13.24 -10.22
N GLY A 39 28.62 13.22 -10.60
CA GLY A 39 27.86 12.01 -10.91
C GLY A 39 27.38 11.23 -9.67
N ASN A 40 27.50 11.78 -8.47
CA ASN A 40 27.06 11.12 -7.24
C ASN A 40 25.57 11.35 -6.98
N ARG A 41 24.88 10.28 -6.59
CA ARG A 41 23.55 10.37 -5.99
C ARG A 41 23.72 10.96 -4.59
N LEU A 42 23.29 12.19 -4.39
CA LEU A 42 23.17 12.77 -3.06
C LEU A 42 22.06 12.02 -2.33
N ASP A 43 22.40 11.23 -1.30
CA ASP A 43 21.46 10.67 -0.32
C ASP A 43 20.93 11.80 0.58
N LEU A 44 20.27 12.78 -0.05
CA LEU A 44 19.60 13.91 0.61
C LEU A 44 18.09 13.72 0.47
N VAL A 45 17.60 12.63 1.05
CA VAL A 45 16.20 12.55 1.39
C VAL A 45 16.06 13.31 2.71
N SER A 46 15.52 14.53 2.67
CA SER A 46 15.40 15.33 3.88
C SER A 46 14.41 14.67 4.87
N GLN A 47 14.56 14.95 6.16
CA GLN A 47 13.61 14.45 7.17
C GLN A 47 12.18 14.94 6.89
N GLU A 48 12.05 16.12 6.29
CA GLU A 48 10.78 16.69 5.85
C GLU A 48 10.17 15.88 4.70
N ASP A 49 10.99 15.37 3.79
CA ASP A 49 10.55 14.48 2.70
C ASP A 49 10.11 13.11 3.22
N GLU A 50 10.83 12.55 4.20
CA GLU A 50 10.46 11.28 4.86
C GLU A 50 9.15 11.41 5.63
N GLN A 51 9.00 12.49 6.40
CA GLN A 51 7.77 12.76 7.13
C GLN A 51 6.58 12.94 6.18
N SER A 52 6.78 13.69 5.09
CA SER A 52 5.75 13.91 4.07
C SER A 52 5.33 12.59 3.40
N ARG A 53 6.28 11.70 3.08
CA ARG A 53 5.97 10.37 2.52
C ARG A 53 5.20 9.50 3.50
N LYS A 54 5.55 9.48 4.79
CA LYS A 54 4.80 8.74 5.81
C LYS A 54 3.37 9.24 5.93
N GLU A 55 3.16 10.56 5.90
CA GLU A 55 1.82 11.15 5.91
C GLU A 55 1.02 10.79 4.65
N ALA A 56 1.67 10.76 3.48
CA ALA A 56 1.10 10.26 2.24
C ALA A 56 0.61 8.82 2.36
N SER A 57 1.49 7.93 2.81
CA SER A 57 1.19 6.51 2.96
C SER A 57 -0.03 6.35 3.87
N LYS A 58 0.00 6.98 5.05
CA LYS A 58 -1.09 6.91 6.01
C LYS A 58 -2.41 7.46 5.46
N PHE A 59 -2.36 8.55 4.70
CA PHE A 59 -3.55 9.12 4.08
C PHE A 59 -4.19 8.13 3.11
N HIS A 60 -3.41 7.62 2.16
CA HIS A 60 -3.85 6.67 1.16
C HIS A 60 -4.28 5.33 1.78
N TYR A 61 -3.58 4.86 2.80
CA TYR A 61 -3.95 3.66 3.57
C TYR A 61 -5.34 3.80 4.21
N ASN A 62 -5.62 4.92 4.89
CA ASN A 62 -6.92 5.15 5.51
C ASN A 62 -8.04 5.30 4.46
N ALA A 63 -7.74 5.90 3.31
CA ALA A 63 -8.68 5.96 2.19
C ALA A 63 -8.98 4.55 1.64
N GLY A 64 -7.95 3.72 1.48
CA GLY A 64 -8.07 2.31 1.10
C GLY A 64 -8.95 1.53 2.06
N LEU A 65 -8.71 1.66 3.37
CA LEU A 65 -9.56 1.07 4.42
C LEU A 65 -11.02 1.51 4.33
N THR A 66 -11.26 2.79 4.04
CA THR A 66 -12.62 3.33 3.91
C THR A 66 -13.34 2.74 2.70
N TYR A 67 -12.64 2.62 1.56
CA TYR A 67 -13.20 1.99 0.36
C TYR A 67 -13.43 0.49 0.56
N ASP A 68 -12.52 -0.21 1.21
CA ASP A 68 -12.62 -1.64 1.53
C ASP A 68 -13.82 -1.93 2.43
N GLN A 69 -14.01 -1.14 3.50
CA GLN A 69 -15.19 -1.23 4.37
C GLN A 69 -16.52 -1.00 3.63
N ASN A 70 -16.49 -0.20 2.57
CA ASN A 70 -17.63 0.05 1.70
C ASN A 70 -17.74 -0.94 0.52
N GLN A 71 -16.92 -2.00 0.50
CA GLN A 71 -16.84 -3.01 -0.56
C GLN A 71 -16.51 -2.44 -1.95
N GLN A 72 -15.83 -1.29 -1.99
CA GLN A 72 -15.37 -0.64 -3.22
C GLN A 72 -13.93 -1.09 -3.52
N PHE A 73 -13.76 -2.37 -3.81
CA PHE A 73 -12.46 -3.05 -3.83
C PHE A 73 -11.48 -2.50 -4.86
N GLU A 74 -11.93 -2.08 -6.03
CA GLU A 74 -11.06 -1.47 -7.05
C GLU A 74 -10.51 -0.11 -6.60
N LEU A 75 -11.33 0.68 -5.89
CA LEU A 75 -10.88 1.95 -5.31
C LEU A 75 -9.94 1.71 -4.11
N ALA A 76 -10.24 0.71 -3.29
CA ALA A 76 -9.36 0.30 -2.20
C ALA A 76 -7.98 -0.10 -2.72
N LEU A 77 -7.92 -0.89 -3.79
CA LEU A 77 -6.68 -1.29 -4.46
C LEU A 77 -5.86 -0.07 -4.89
N ILE A 78 -6.47 0.87 -5.60
CA ILE A 78 -5.78 2.08 -6.09
C ILE A 78 -5.19 2.88 -4.93
N GLU A 79 -5.93 3.05 -3.84
CA GLU A 79 -5.45 3.81 -2.68
C GLU A 79 -4.35 3.04 -1.91
N TYR A 80 -4.47 1.73 -1.74
CA TYR A 80 -3.38 0.94 -1.15
C TYR A 80 -2.11 0.92 -2.01
N GLU A 81 -2.22 0.89 -3.34
CA GLU A 81 -1.06 0.99 -4.24
C GLU A 81 -0.35 2.35 -4.08
N LYS A 82 -1.10 3.45 -3.99
CA LYS A 82 -0.52 4.78 -3.70
C LYS A 82 0.13 4.85 -2.32
N ALA A 83 -0.41 4.13 -1.33
CA ALA A 83 0.22 4.04 -0.02
C ALA A 83 1.60 3.36 -0.12
N LEU A 84 1.71 2.25 -0.86
CA LEU A 84 2.99 1.59 -1.12
C LEU A 84 3.94 2.41 -2.00
N GLU A 85 3.45 3.23 -2.93
CA GLU A 85 4.31 4.15 -3.68
C GLU A 85 5.03 5.14 -2.77
N ALA A 86 4.36 5.57 -1.69
CA ALA A 86 4.93 6.48 -0.71
C ALA A 86 5.80 5.78 0.35
N ALA A 87 5.35 4.62 0.84
CA ALA A 87 6.08 3.80 1.82
C ALA A 87 6.05 2.32 1.37
N PRO A 88 7.05 1.88 0.58
CA PRO A 88 7.08 0.52 0.05
C PRO A 88 7.22 -0.58 1.11
N ASP A 89 7.69 -0.23 2.30
CA ASP A 89 7.93 -1.16 3.42
C ASP A 89 6.85 -1.05 4.50
N ASP A 90 5.65 -0.58 4.14
CA ASP A 90 4.49 -0.53 5.04
C ASP A 90 3.82 -1.90 5.16
N ALA A 91 4.04 -2.56 6.31
CA ALA A 91 3.55 -3.91 6.56
C ALA A 91 2.02 -3.97 6.56
N ASP A 92 1.33 -3.00 7.15
CA ASP A 92 -0.13 -3.02 7.27
C ASP A 92 -0.81 -2.89 5.91
N VAL A 93 -0.22 -2.08 5.01
CA VAL A 93 -0.70 -1.96 3.63
C VAL A 93 -0.51 -3.28 2.88
N HIS A 94 0.64 -3.94 3.03
CA HIS A 94 0.87 -5.25 2.43
C HIS A 94 -0.10 -6.32 2.94
N TYR A 95 -0.39 -6.36 4.24
CA TYR A 95 -1.37 -7.28 4.81
C TYR A 95 -2.77 -7.08 4.20
N ASN A 96 -3.23 -5.83 4.13
CA ASN A 96 -4.55 -5.52 3.57
C ASN A 96 -4.64 -5.78 2.06
N LEU A 97 -3.61 -5.44 1.29
CA LEU A 97 -3.55 -5.79 -0.13
C LEU A 97 -3.57 -7.29 -0.35
N ALA A 98 -2.86 -8.06 0.49
CA ALA A 98 -2.86 -9.51 0.38
C ALA A 98 -4.26 -10.09 0.57
N ILE A 99 -4.99 -9.64 1.59
CA ILE A 99 -6.40 -10.03 1.82
C ILE A 99 -7.28 -9.59 0.65
N LEU A 100 -7.13 -8.35 0.18
CA LEU A 100 -7.90 -7.82 -0.93
C LEU A 100 -7.76 -8.68 -2.20
N TYR A 101 -6.52 -9.07 -2.52
CA TYR A 101 -6.22 -9.96 -3.63
C TYR A 101 -6.71 -11.38 -3.41
N ASP A 102 -6.63 -11.89 -2.18
CA ASP A 102 -6.99 -13.27 -1.84
C ASP A 102 -8.51 -13.49 -1.87
N GLU A 103 -9.26 -12.60 -1.22
CA GLU A 103 -10.69 -12.79 -0.95
C GLU A 103 -11.58 -12.17 -2.03
N TYR A 104 -11.19 -11.03 -2.62
CA TYR A 104 -12.09 -10.27 -3.49
C TYR A 104 -11.65 -10.26 -4.95
N LEU A 105 -10.37 -10.02 -5.23
CA LEU A 105 -9.85 -10.00 -6.61
C LEU A 105 -9.47 -11.40 -7.11
N LEU A 106 -9.45 -12.39 -6.22
CA LEU A 106 -9.14 -13.80 -6.48
C LEU A 106 -7.79 -14.02 -7.20
N ASP A 107 -6.85 -13.09 -7.07
CA ASP A 107 -5.49 -13.22 -7.59
C ASP A 107 -4.57 -13.78 -6.49
N LYS A 108 -4.62 -15.11 -6.35
CA LYS A 108 -3.81 -15.84 -5.36
C LYS A 108 -2.31 -15.59 -5.51
N ARG A 109 -1.82 -15.28 -6.72
CA ARG A 109 -0.39 -15.02 -6.95
C ARG A 109 0.01 -13.72 -6.28
N LYS A 110 -0.71 -12.63 -6.56
CA LYS A 110 -0.46 -11.33 -5.92
C LYS A 110 -0.71 -11.35 -4.42
N ALA A 111 -1.73 -12.08 -3.96
CA ALA A 111 -1.97 -12.28 -2.53
C ALA A 111 -0.74 -12.86 -1.82
N ILE A 112 -0.16 -13.94 -2.37
CA ILE A 112 1.03 -14.59 -1.81
C ILE A 112 2.23 -13.63 -1.78
N GLU A 113 2.44 -12.83 -2.82
CA GLU A 113 3.53 -11.84 -2.88
C GLU A 113 3.44 -10.84 -1.73
N HIS A 114 2.25 -10.27 -1.50
CA HIS A 114 2.03 -9.31 -0.43
C HIS A 114 2.04 -9.95 0.96
N TYR A 115 1.52 -11.17 1.14
CA TYR A 115 1.65 -11.89 2.41
C TYR A 115 3.12 -12.16 2.76
N TYR A 116 3.97 -12.49 1.78
CA TYR A 116 5.40 -12.64 2.02
C TYR A 116 6.09 -11.32 2.37
N ALA A 117 5.72 -10.22 1.71
CA ALA A 117 6.23 -8.90 2.06
C ALA A 117 5.87 -8.53 3.51
N TYR A 118 4.62 -8.77 3.91
CA TYR A 118 4.16 -8.58 5.29
C TYR A 118 5.00 -9.37 6.30
N LEU A 119 5.15 -10.69 6.09
CA LEU A 119 5.93 -11.55 6.99
C LEU A 119 7.42 -11.17 7.05
N ARG A 120 7.98 -10.63 5.95
CA ARG A 120 9.36 -10.14 5.94
C ARG A 120 9.52 -8.90 6.81
N LEU A 121 8.53 -8.01 6.82
CA LEU A 121 8.55 -6.75 7.58
C LEU A 121 8.19 -6.97 9.05
N CYS A 122 7.29 -7.91 9.34
CA CYS A 122 6.83 -8.23 10.69
C CYS A 122 6.80 -9.75 10.93
N PRO A 123 7.98 -10.40 11.09
CA PRO A 123 8.06 -11.85 11.26
C PRO A 123 7.41 -12.35 12.56
N ASP A 124 7.43 -11.52 13.61
CA ASP A 124 6.91 -11.86 14.94
C ASP A 124 5.47 -11.35 15.18
N ALA A 125 4.76 -10.97 14.11
CA ALA A 125 3.38 -10.52 14.22
C ALA A 125 2.46 -11.63 14.75
N ARG A 126 1.43 -11.26 15.53
CA ARG A 126 0.53 -12.23 16.18
C ARG A 126 -0.23 -13.11 15.19
N ASP A 127 -0.50 -12.56 14.02
CA ASP A 127 -1.16 -13.15 12.86
C ASP A 127 -0.17 -13.80 11.88
N ALA A 128 1.15 -13.78 12.12
CA ALA A 128 2.15 -14.35 11.20
C ALA A 128 1.90 -15.84 10.90
N VAL A 129 1.47 -16.62 11.90
CA VAL A 129 1.11 -18.03 11.73
C VAL A 129 -0.11 -18.18 10.82
N LYS A 130 -1.10 -17.29 10.97
CA LYS A 130 -2.32 -17.28 10.15
C LYS A 130 -2.00 -16.90 8.71
N VAL A 131 -1.16 -15.89 8.50
CA VAL A 131 -0.68 -15.48 7.17
C VAL A 131 0.09 -16.62 6.49
N SER A 132 0.97 -17.29 7.22
CA SER A 132 1.69 -18.47 6.71
C SER A 132 0.73 -19.60 6.29
N TYR A 133 -0.35 -19.80 7.04
CA TYR A 133 -1.40 -20.74 6.67
C TYR A 133 -2.09 -20.32 5.36
N TRP A 134 -2.52 -19.06 5.23
CA TRP A 134 -3.15 -18.54 4.01
C TRP A 134 -2.25 -18.68 2.77
N ILE A 135 -0.95 -18.37 2.89
CA ILE A 135 0.02 -18.60 1.81
C ILE A 135 0.02 -20.05 1.36
N ASN A 136 0.02 -21.00 2.30
CA ASN A 136 0.07 -22.43 1.98
C ASN A 136 -1.22 -22.91 1.29
N GLU A 137 -2.38 -22.42 1.72
CA GLU A 137 -3.65 -22.74 1.07
C GLU A 137 -3.72 -22.17 -0.35
N ALA A 138 -3.38 -20.89 -0.53
CA ALA A 138 -3.31 -20.26 -1.85
C ALA A 138 -2.35 -21.01 -2.80
N LYS A 139 -1.21 -21.49 -2.29
CA LYS A 139 -0.26 -22.30 -3.08
C LYS A 139 -0.82 -23.67 -3.50
N LYS A 140 -1.58 -24.33 -2.62
CA LYS A 140 -2.22 -25.61 -2.95
C LYS A 140 -3.24 -25.43 -4.05
N GLU A 141 -4.04 -24.37 -3.98
CA GLU A 141 -5.02 -24.01 -5.00
C GLU A 141 -4.35 -23.76 -6.35
N LEU A 142 -3.33 -22.90 -6.40
CA LEU A 142 -2.56 -22.64 -7.63
C LEU A 142 -1.92 -23.92 -8.21
N LYS A 143 -1.45 -24.83 -7.36
CA LYS A 143 -0.92 -26.13 -7.80
C LYS A 143 -2.01 -27.02 -8.40
N TRP A 144 -3.20 -26.99 -7.82
CA TRP A 144 -4.35 -27.75 -8.32
C TRP A 144 -4.85 -27.19 -9.66
N GLU A 145 -4.97 -25.88 -9.82
CA GLU A 145 -5.36 -25.22 -11.08
C GLU A 145 -4.41 -25.58 -12.21
N LYS A 146 -3.09 -25.52 -11.96
CA LYS A 146 -2.07 -25.94 -12.93
C LYS A 146 -2.21 -27.41 -13.34
N LYS A 147 -2.62 -28.28 -12.40
CA LYS A 147 -2.79 -29.71 -12.68
C LYS A 147 -4.07 -29.99 -13.48
N THR A 148 -5.15 -29.27 -13.22
CA THR A 148 -6.47 -29.54 -13.81
C THR A 148 -6.77 -28.70 -15.04
N GLY A 149 -5.99 -27.64 -15.29
CA GLY A 149 -6.24 -26.69 -16.37
C GLY A 149 -7.51 -25.85 -16.16
N ARG A 150 -8.13 -25.92 -14.98
CA ARG A 150 -9.29 -25.11 -14.63
C ARG A 150 -8.80 -23.85 -13.96
N ASN A 151 -9.15 -22.69 -14.53
CA ASN A 151 -9.06 -21.41 -13.85
C ASN A 151 -10.39 -21.17 -13.13
N ARG A 152 -10.34 -20.68 -11.89
CA ARG A 152 -11.54 -20.24 -11.17
C ARG A 152 -12.10 -18.94 -11.74
#